data_AF-A0A8C6ZDL1-F1
#
_entry.id   AF-A0A8C6ZDL1-F1
#
_cell.length_a   1.000
_cell.length_b   1.000
_cell.length_c   1.000
_cell.angle_alpha   90.00
_cell.angle_beta   90.00
_cell.angle_gamma   90.00
#
_symmetry.space_group_name_H-M   'P 1'
#
loop_
_entity.id
_entity.type
_entity.pdbx_description
1 polymer ?
#
loop_
_entity_poly.entity_id
_entity_poly.type
_entity_poly.pdbx_seq_one_letter_code
_entity_poly.pdbx_strand_id
1 'polypeptide(L)' 'LFFPLLQLMNRSGVNSFSLLKLCQKNSRKEAADKFYIFLVLKKQLVIDLAQSAPFADIIATVGPKFNAL' A
#
# COMPACT_ATOMS: atom_id res chain seq x y z
N LEU A 1 7.28 -9.03 -6.62
CA LEU A 1 7.30 -7.76 -5.86
C LEU A 1 5.95 -7.39 -5.24
N PHE A 2 4.79 -7.76 -5.82
CA PHE A 2 3.45 -7.53 -5.23
C PHE A 2 3.14 -8.38 -3.99
N PHE A 3 3.47 -9.67 -4.05
CA PHE A 3 3.16 -10.65 -3.00
C PHE A 3 3.61 -10.28 -1.58
N PRO A 4 4.84 -9.78 -1.35
CA PRO A 4 5.31 -9.44 -0.01
C PRO A 4 4.47 -8.36 0.68
N LEU A 5 3.96 -7.38 -0.08
CA LEU A 5 3.13 -6.32 0.47
C LEU A 5 1.76 -6.85 0.90
N LEU A 6 1.13 -7.67 0.07
CA LEU A 6 -0.16 -8.31 0.40
C LEU A 6 -0.03 -9.24 1.61
N GLN A 7 1.09 -9.96 1.73
CA GLN A 7 1.37 -10.81 2.90
C GLN A 7 1.56 -9.99 4.18
N LEU A 8 2.20 -8.83 4.11
CA LEU A 8 2.31 -7.89 5.24
C LEU A 8 0.92 -7.40 5.67
N MET A 9 0.07 -7.09 4.69
CA MET A 9 -1.30 -6.65 4.94
C MET A 9 -2.15 -7.73 5.61
N ASN A 10 -2.04 -8.97 5.12
CA ASN A 10 -2.80 -10.10 5.65
C ASN A 10 -2.32 -10.54 7.05
N ARG A 11 -1.01 -10.57 7.31
CA ARG A 11 -0.44 -11.05 8.59
C ARG A 11 -0.71 -10.15 9.78
N SER A 12 -0.85 -8.85 9.55
CA SER A 12 -0.94 -7.89 10.64
C SER A 12 -2.36 -7.73 11.19
N GLY A 13 -3.38 -8.27 10.51
CA GLY A 13 -4.78 -8.13 10.90
C GLY A 13 -5.29 -6.68 10.88
N VAL A 14 -4.46 -5.75 10.38
CA VAL A 14 -4.79 -4.33 10.29
C VAL A 14 -5.37 -4.08 8.91
N ASN A 15 -6.56 -3.49 8.86
CA ASN A 15 -7.23 -3.17 7.60
C ASN A 15 -6.65 -1.93 6.89
N SER A 16 -5.56 -1.36 7.40
CA SER A 16 -4.96 -0.12 6.90
C SER A 16 -3.44 -0.01 7.13
N PHE A 17 -2.71 0.61 6.20
CA PHE A 17 -1.26 0.79 6.27
C PHE A 17 -0.82 2.18 5.83
N SER A 18 0.20 2.70 6.51
CA SER A 18 0.88 3.96 6.17
C SER A 18 2.03 3.70 5.19
N LEU A 19 2.03 4.42 4.06
CA LEU A 19 3.11 4.36 3.09
C LEU A 19 4.41 4.94 3.68
N LEU A 20 4.34 6.03 4.44
CA LEU A 20 5.53 6.61 5.08
C LEU A 20 6.21 5.61 6.03
N LYS A 21 5.43 4.91 6.87
CA LYS A 21 5.97 3.86 7.76
C LYS A 21 6.58 2.72 6.96
N LEU A 22 5.95 2.31 5.87
CA LEU A 22 6.45 1.23 5.02
C LEU A 22 7.79 1.58 4.34
N CYS A 23 8.05 2.86 4.12
CA CYS A 23 9.24 3.38 3.43
C CYS A 23 10.35 3.85 4.39
N GLN A 24 10.19 3.73 5.71
CA GLN A 24 11.01 4.41 6.73
C GLN A 24 12.52 4.04 6.74
N LYS A 25 12.95 3.07 5.94
CA LYS A 25 14.36 2.69 5.76
C LYS A 25 14.70 2.36 4.31
N ASN A 26 13.87 2.79 3.37
CA ASN A 26 14.04 2.49 1.96
C ASN A 26 14.88 3.52 1.24
N SER A 27 15.62 3.06 0.24
CA SER A 27 16.20 3.95 -0.77
C SER A 27 15.09 4.65 -1.57
N ARG A 28 15.43 5.75 -2.25
CA ARG A 28 14.50 6.45 -3.13
C ARG A 28 13.89 5.53 -4.19
N LYS A 29 14.69 4.60 -4.72
CA LYS A 29 14.23 3.61 -5.71
C LYS A 29 13.18 2.69 -5.11
N GLU A 30 13.46 2.08 -3.96
CA GLU A 30 12.54 1.17 -3.29
C GLU A 30 11.23 1.86 -2.88
N ALA A 31 11.30 3.12 -2.43
CA ALA A 31 10.11 3.90 -2.11
C ALA A 31 9.26 4.19 -3.36
N ALA A 32 9.89 4.52 -4.49
CA ALA A 32 9.19 4.74 -5.76
C ALA A 32 8.56 3.44 -6.30
N ASP A 33 9.27 2.32 -6.22
CA ASP A 33 8.77 1.00 -6.61
C ASP A 33 7.53 0.61 -5.77
N LYS A 34 7.59 0.81 -4.45
CA LYS A 34 6.45 0.58 -3.54
C LYS A 34 5.26 1.49 -3.84
N PHE A 35 5.52 2.77 -4.09
CA PHE A 35 4.45 3.71 -4.46
C PHE A 35 3.77 3.29 -5.76
N TYR A 36 4.54 2.91 -6.78
CA TYR A 36 3.98 2.40 -8.03
C TYR A 36 3.15 1.13 -7.81
N ILE A 37 3.62 0.20 -6.97
CA ILE A 37 2.86 -0.99 -6.58
C ILE A 37 1.50 -0.61 -5.96
N PHE A 38 1.45 0.40 -5.08
CA PHE A 38 0.19 0.88 -4.50
C PHE A 38 -0.77 1.38 -5.57
N LEU A 39 -0.28 2.13 -6.57
CA LEU A 39 -1.10 2.62 -7.69
C LEU A 39 -1.67 1.47 -8.52
N VAL A 40 -0.88 0.43 -8.78
CA VAL A 40 -1.35 -0.76 -9.50
C VAL A 40 -2.42 -1.52 -8.70
N LEU A 41 -2.20 -1.72 -7.39
CA LEU A 41 -3.17 -2.40 -6.52
C LEU A 41 -4.48 -1.60 -6.41
N LYS A 42 -4.40 -0.27 -6.34
CA LYS A 42 -5.57 0.61 -6.37
C LYS A 42 -6.34 0.47 -7.68
N LYS A 43 -5.63 0.49 -8.83
CA LYS A 43 -6.23 0.26 -10.15
C LYS A 43 -6.93 -1.10 -10.24
N GLN A 44 -6.40 -2.12 -9.58
CA GLN A 44 -6.97 -3.46 -9.51
C GLN A 44 -8.08 -3.61 -8.46
N LEU A 45 -8.44 -2.55 -7.73
CA LEU A 45 -9.45 -2.56 -6.65
C LEU A 45 -9.09 -3.50 -5.48
N VAL A 46 -7.81 -3.79 -5.31
CA VAL A 46 -7.28 -4.63 -4.22
C VAL A 46 -7.16 -3.80 -2.95
N ILE A 47 -6.79 -2.53 -3.09
CA ILE A 47 -6.69 -1.56 -1.99
C ILE A 47 -7.37 -0.25 -2.38
N ASP A 48 -7.79 0.51 -1.39
CA ASP A 48 -8.12 1.93 -1.52
C ASP A 48 -6.97 2.78 -0.96
N LEU A 49 -6.81 4.00 -1.48
CA LEU A 49 -5.76 4.94 -1.07
C LEU A 49 -6.40 6.26 -0.67
N ALA A 50 -6.01 6.80 0.48
CA ALA A 50 -6.45 8.11 0.97
C ALA A 50 -5.24 8.99 1.34
N GLN A 51 -5.31 10.26 0.97
CA GLN A 51 -4.34 11.29 1.33
C GLN A 51 -5.10 12.52 1.79
N SER A 52 -4.84 12.99 3.01
CA SER A 52 -5.64 14.05 3.66
C SER A 52 -5.28 15.46 3.19
N ALA A 53 -4.06 15.67 2.71
CA ALA A 53 -3.55 16.95 2.20
C ALA A 53 -2.38 16.69 1.23
N PRO A 54 -2.01 17.66 0.38
CA PRO A 54 -0.86 17.50 -0.51
C PRO A 54 0.41 17.09 0.25
N PHE A 55 1.08 16.04 -0.24
CA PHE A 55 2.29 15.46 0.36
C PHE A 55 2.14 14.89 1.78
N ALA A 56 0.92 14.83 2.31
CA ALA A 56 0.64 14.08 3.53
C ALA A 56 0.83 12.58 3.28
N ASP A 57 0.86 11.80 4.36
CA ASP A 57 0.94 10.34 4.26
C ASP A 57 -0.18 9.77 3.39
N ILE A 58 0.10 8.63 2.76
CA ILE A 58 -0.86 7.87 1.99
C ILE A 58 -1.24 6.64 2.82
N ILE A 59 -2.52 6.57 3.16
CA ILE A 59 -3.09 5.44 3.88
C ILE A 59 -3.73 4.50 2.88
N ALA A 60 -3.28 3.25 2.85
CA ALA A 60 -3.90 2.18 2.09
C ALA A 60 -4.88 1.39 2.95
N THR A 61 -6.08 1.10 2.46
CA THR A 61 -7.07 0.22 3.13
C THR A 61 -7.45 -0.94 2.23
N VAL A 62 -8.02 -2.02 2.80
CA VAL A 62 -8.49 -3.16 2.00
C VAL A 62 -9.61 -2.74 1.03
N GLY A 63 -9.49 -3.18 -0.22
CA GLY A 63 -10.48 -2.96 -1.27
C GLY A 63 -11.34 -4.21 -1.52
N PRO A 64 -12.37 -4.10 -2.37
CA PRO A 64 -13.34 -5.18 -2.61
C PRO A 64 -12.71 -6.43 -3.24
N LYS A 65 -11.59 -6.32 -3.95
CA LYS A 65 -10.88 -7.47 -4.55
C LYS A 65 -9.73 -7.99 -3.71
N PHE A 66 -9.60 -7.57 -2.45
CA PHE A 66 -8.48 -7.99 -1.60
C PHE A 66 -8.42 -9.51 -1.38
N ASN A 67 -9.57 -10.16 -1.17
CA ASN A 67 -9.69 -11.61 -0.96
C ASN A 67 -9.88 -12.41 -2.26
N ALA A 68 -9.94 -11.74 -3.41
CA ALA A 68 -10.15 -12.37 -4.72
C ALA A 68 -8.81 -12.71 -5.42
N LEU A 69 -7.69 -12.51 -4.72
CA LEU A 69 -6.33 -12.78 -5.16
C LEU A 69 -5.76 -14.03 -4.50
#